data_AF-A0A4Q7QMB4-F1
#
_entry.id   AF-A0A4Q7QMB4-F1
#
_cell.length_a   1.000
_cell.length_b   1.000
_cell.length_c   1.000
_cell.angle_alpha   90.00
_cell.angle_beta   90.00
_cell.angle_gamma   90.00
#
_symmetry.space_group_name_H-M   'P 1'
#
loop_
_entity.id
_entity.type
_entity.pdbx_description
1 polymer ?
#
loop_
_entity_poly.entity_id
_entity_poly.type
_entity_poly.pdbx_seq_one_letter_code
_entity_poly.pdbx_strand_id
1 'polypeptide(L)'
;MANLADLSVLPELGKAKWTPAQIFGYEIALEGIRQAIGFYAQRIAAAEAADEPDAAAIATLCADQAAWAARGRALDPLDTGAAGRIRKEADLLLSDEDEGADGDEDSGDKDSGDELSEQDGRGD
;
A
#
# COMPACT_ATOMS: atom_id res chain seq x y z
N MET A 1 6.77 -50.21 -7.25
CA MET A 1 7.07 -48.80 -6.91
C MET A 1 6.43 -47.94 -7.98
N ALA A 2 5.49 -47.06 -7.62
CA ALA A 2 4.86 -46.14 -8.59
C ALA A 2 5.85 -45.03 -8.96
N ASN A 3 5.93 -44.71 -10.25
CA ASN A 3 6.79 -43.64 -10.74
C ASN A 3 6.13 -42.29 -10.39
N LEU A 4 6.87 -41.38 -9.77
CA LEU A 4 6.35 -40.05 -9.39
C LEU A 4 5.89 -39.25 -10.62
N ALA A 5 6.44 -39.56 -11.80
CA ALA A 5 5.99 -39.01 -13.07
C ALA A 5 4.56 -39.42 -13.44
N ASP A 6 4.10 -40.61 -13.04
CA ASP A 6 2.75 -41.13 -13.34
C ASP A 6 1.69 -40.54 -12.40
N LEU A 7 2.10 -39.87 -11.31
CA LEU A 7 1.22 -39.18 -10.37
C LEU A 7 1.19 -37.66 -10.57
N SER A 8 2.00 -37.14 -11.50
CA SER A 8 2.15 -35.70 -11.71
C SER A 8 1.10 -35.19 -12.69
N VAL A 9 0.15 -34.38 -12.20
CA VAL A 9 -0.84 -33.65 -13.02
C VAL A 9 -0.27 -32.38 -13.67
N LEU A 10 0.96 -32.00 -13.33
CA LEU A 10 1.61 -30.78 -13.80
C LEU A 10 1.73 -30.67 -15.34
N PRO A 11 1.99 -31.74 -16.10
CA PRO A 11 2.03 -31.67 -17.56
C PRO A 11 0.66 -31.36 -18.20
N GLU A 12 -0.44 -31.74 -17.55
CA GLU A 12 -1.81 -31.55 -18.05
C GLU A 12 -2.36 -30.14 -17.77
N LEU A 13 -1.78 -29.44 -16.80
CA LEU A 13 -2.18 -28.08 -16.40
C LEU A 13 -1.76 -26.99 -17.39
N GLY A 14 -0.90 -27.30 -18.36
CA GLY A 14 -0.35 -26.33 -19.32
C GLY A 14 0.57 -25.29 -18.67
N LYS A 15 1.15 -24.39 -19.48
CA LYS A 15 1.93 -23.25 -18.93
C LYS A 15 0.95 -22.21 -18.36
N ALA A 16 1.14 -21.81 -17.11
CA ALA A 16 0.46 -20.64 -16.56
C ALA A 16 0.70 -19.43 -17.48
N LYS A 17 -0.38 -18.81 -17.97
CA LYS A 17 -0.32 -17.66 -18.88
C LYS A 17 -0.69 -16.40 -18.11
N TRP A 18 0.24 -15.88 -17.34
CA TRP A 18 0.14 -14.54 -16.78
C TRP A 18 0.92 -13.58 -17.67
N THR A 19 0.31 -12.43 -17.96
CA THR A 19 1.04 -11.30 -18.51
C THR A 19 1.87 -10.66 -17.40
N PRO A 20 3.01 -10.02 -17.72
CA PRO A 20 3.78 -9.28 -16.71
C PRO A 20 2.93 -8.26 -15.93
N ALA A 21 2.02 -7.56 -16.61
CA ALA A 21 1.12 -6.60 -15.97
C ALA A 21 0.20 -7.24 -14.93
N GLN A 22 -0.28 -8.46 -15.17
CA GLN A 22 -1.10 -9.20 -14.19
C GLN A 22 -0.29 -9.57 -12.94
N ILE A 23 0.95 -10.04 -13.13
CA ILE A 23 1.85 -10.37 -12.02
C ILE A 23 2.13 -9.13 -11.18
N PHE A 24 2.54 -8.03 -11.82
CA PHE A 24 2.84 -6.79 -11.09
C PHE A 24 1.61 -6.22 -10.39
N GLY A 25 0.44 -6.22 -11.05
CA GLY A 25 -0.80 -5.75 -10.42
C GLY A 25 -1.17 -6.55 -9.18
N TYR A 26 -1.02 -7.87 -9.22
CA TYR A 26 -1.24 -8.75 -8.08
C TYR A 26 -0.25 -8.48 -6.94
N GLU A 27 1.05 -8.41 -7.23
CA GLU A 27 2.08 -8.15 -6.20
C GLU A 27 1.91 -6.77 -5.55
N ILE A 28 1.58 -5.73 -6.34
CA ILE A 28 1.27 -4.39 -5.84
C ILE A 28 0.04 -4.43 -4.92
N ALA A 29 -0.98 -5.20 -5.27
CA ALA A 29 -2.15 -5.37 -4.42
C ALA A 29 -1.81 -6.09 -3.10
N LEU A 30 -1.00 -7.16 -3.14
CA LEU A 30 -0.52 -7.83 -1.94
C LEU A 30 0.29 -6.91 -1.05
N GLU A 31 1.13 -6.06 -1.62
CA GLU A 31 1.89 -5.07 -0.88
C GLU A 31 0.97 -4.04 -0.20
N GLY A 32 -0.05 -3.54 -0.89
CA GLY A 32 -1.09 -2.69 -0.28
C GLY A 32 -1.78 -3.36 0.92
N ILE A 33 -2.06 -4.67 0.83
CA ILE A 33 -2.63 -5.44 1.96
C ILE A 33 -1.66 -5.50 3.15
N ARG A 34 -0.36 -5.71 2.90
CA ARG A 34 0.66 -5.74 3.96
C ARG A 34 0.78 -4.39 4.65
N GLN A 35 0.75 -3.30 3.90
CA GLN A 35 0.77 -1.93 4.44
C GLN A 35 -0.48 -1.67 5.29
N ALA A 36 -1.67 -2.02 4.80
CA ALA A 36 -2.91 -1.90 5.58
C ALA A 36 -2.85 -2.71 6.89
N ILE A 37 -2.30 -3.93 6.87
CA ILE A 37 -2.11 -4.74 8.08
C ILE A 37 -1.17 -4.04 9.06
N GLY A 38 -0.07 -3.45 8.57
CA GLY A 38 0.89 -2.69 9.36
C GLY A 38 0.27 -1.43 9.99
N PHE A 39 -0.55 -0.70 9.23
CA PHE A 39 -1.32 0.44 9.69
C PHE A 39 -2.19 0.07 10.91
N TYR A 40 -3.01 -0.98 10.78
CA TYR A 40 -3.83 -1.41 11.92
C TYR A 40 -2.99 -1.95 13.08
N ALA A 41 -1.85 -2.60 12.81
CA ALA A 41 -0.95 -3.08 13.87
C ALA A 41 -0.42 -1.92 14.73
N GLN A 42 0.00 -0.82 14.10
CA GLN A 42 0.42 0.38 14.84
C GLN A 42 -0.72 0.97 15.66
N ARG A 43 -1.92 1.10 15.08
CA ARG A 43 -3.08 1.64 15.79
C ARG A 43 -3.53 0.79 16.98
N ILE A 44 -3.47 -0.53 16.83
CA ILE A 44 -3.74 -1.48 17.92
C ILE A 44 -2.72 -1.26 19.04
N ALA A 45 -1.42 -1.24 18.71
CA ALA A 45 -0.38 -1.02 19.71
C ALA A 45 -0.52 0.32 20.45
N ALA A 46 -0.88 1.39 19.72
CA ALA A 46 -1.14 2.70 20.32
C ALA A 46 -2.37 2.68 21.25
N ALA A 47 -3.46 2.03 20.84
CA ALA A 47 -4.67 1.90 21.64
C ALA A 47 -4.47 1.04 22.89
N GLU A 48 -3.67 -0.02 22.80
CA GLU A 48 -3.29 -0.88 23.93
C GLU A 48 -2.38 -0.17 24.93
N ALA A 49 -1.58 0.80 24.48
CA ALA A 49 -0.66 1.57 25.32
C ALA A 49 -1.30 2.79 26.01
N ALA A 50 -2.56 3.11 25.72
CA ALA A 50 -3.27 4.23 26.34
C ALA A 50 -3.46 4.02 27.85
N ASP A 51 -3.57 5.12 28.62
CA ASP A 51 -3.78 5.06 30.08
C ASP A 51 -5.08 4.32 30.45
N GLU A 52 -6.12 4.43 29.60
CA GLU A 52 -7.38 3.70 29.70
C GLU A 52 -7.70 3.04 28.35
N PRO A 53 -7.25 1.79 28.11
CA PRO A 53 -7.49 1.09 26.85
C PRO A 53 -8.98 0.77 26.64
N ASP A 54 -9.53 1.20 25.50
CA ASP A 54 -10.87 0.82 25.06
C ASP A 54 -10.84 -0.54 24.33
N ALA A 55 -11.25 -1.59 25.03
CA ALA A 55 -11.30 -2.95 24.50
C ALA A 55 -12.22 -3.09 23.27
N ALA A 56 -13.30 -2.31 23.17
CA ALA A 56 -14.21 -2.38 22.04
C ALA A 56 -13.61 -1.73 20.79
N ALA A 57 -12.91 -0.60 20.97
CA ALA A 57 -12.15 0.03 19.89
C ALA A 57 -11.02 -0.88 19.39
N ILE A 58 -10.24 -1.48 20.30
CA ILE A 58 -9.17 -2.43 19.95
C ILE A 58 -9.73 -3.64 19.19
N ALA A 59 -10.85 -4.21 19.65
CA ALA A 59 -11.50 -5.33 18.97
C ALA A 59 -11.92 -4.98 17.54
N THR A 60 -12.38 -3.74 17.31
CA THR A 60 -12.74 -3.24 15.97
C THR A 60 -11.50 -3.17 15.07
N LEU A 61 -10.40 -2.59 15.56
CA LEU A 61 -9.14 -2.52 14.81
C LEU A 61 -8.60 -3.92 14.45
N CYS A 62 -8.67 -4.87 15.39
CA CYS A 62 -8.30 -6.26 15.16
C CYS A 62 -9.17 -6.93 14.08
N ALA A 63 -10.48 -6.65 14.08
CA ALA A 63 -11.40 -7.17 13.08
C ALA A 63 -11.08 -6.63 11.69
N ASP A 64 -10.80 -5.34 11.57
CA ASP A 64 -10.42 -4.70 10.30
C ASP A 64 -9.08 -5.24 9.78
N GLN A 65 -8.07 -5.37 10.64
CA GLN A 65 -6.80 -6.01 10.28
C GLN A 65 -7.00 -7.44 9.76
N ALA A 66 -7.83 -8.23 10.45
CA ALA A 66 -8.14 -9.60 10.05
C ALA A 66 -8.89 -9.65 8.71
N ALA A 67 -9.76 -8.69 8.44
CA ALA A 67 -10.46 -8.57 7.15
C ALA A 67 -9.48 -8.29 6.01
N TRP A 68 -8.50 -7.40 6.20
CA TRP A 68 -7.42 -7.19 5.22
C TRP A 68 -6.59 -8.44 4.98
N ALA A 69 -6.19 -9.15 6.04
CA ALA A 69 -5.48 -10.42 5.90
C ALA A 69 -6.31 -11.48 5.16
N ALA A 70 -7.63 -11.53 5.37
CA ALA A 70 -8.53 -12.44 4.66
C ALA A 70 -8.61 -12.12 3.16
N ARG A 71 -8.67 -10.83 2.80
CA ARG A 71 -8.62 -10.38 1.39
C ARG A 71 -7.35 -10.87 0.71
N GLY A 72 -6.20 -10.77 1.36
CA GLY A 72 -4.92 -11.24 0.80
C GLY A 72 -4.87 -12.74 0.56
N ARG A 73 -5.47 -13.54 1.45
CA ARG A 73 -5.58 -15.00 1.27
C ARG A 73 -6.54 -15.38 0.16
N ALA A 74 -7.55 -14.56 -0.11
CA ALA A 74 -8.60 -14.82 -1.10
C ALA A 74 -8.29 -14.20 -2.48
N LEU A 75 -7.27 -13.37 -2.61
CA LEU A 75 -6.96 -12.68 -3.86
C LEU A 75 -6.45 -13.67 -4.91
N ASP A 76 -7.15 -13.71 -6.04
CA ASP A 76 -6.73 -14.48 -7.22
C ASP A 76 -5.78 -13.61 -8.08
N PRO A 77 -4.58 -14.11 -8.43
CA PRO A 77 -3.66 -13.44 -9.37
C PRO A 77 -4.27 -13.11 -10.75
N LEU A 78 -5.36 -13.79 -11.13
CA LEU A 78 -6.07 -13.56 -12.39
C LEU A 78 -7.19 -12.50 -12.28
N ASP A 79 -7.64 -12.15 -11.08
CA ASP A 79 -8.65 -11.11 -10.87
C ASP A 79 -7.99 -9.74 -10.77
N THR A 80 -7.65 -9.19 -11.94
CA THR A 80 -7.07 -7.85 -12.05
C THR A 80 -7.99 -6.75 -11.53
N GLY A 81 -9.31 -6.98 -11.55
CA GLY A 81 -10.30 -6.05 -11.01
C GLY A 81 -10.24 -6.00 -9.49
N ALA A 82 -10.15 -7.15 -8.83
CA ALA A 82 -9.97 -7.23 -7.38
C ALA A 82 -8.63 -6.64 -6.96
N ALA A 83 -7.54 -6.96 -7.66
CA ALA A 83 -6.23 -6.39 -7.37
C ALA A 83 -6.24 -4.85 -7.44
N GLY A 84 -6.87 -4.28 -8.48
CA GLY A 84 -7.02 -2.83 -8.63
C GLY A 84 -7.85 -2.18 -7.53
N ARG A 85 -8.97 -2.80 -7.13
CA ARG A 85 -9.81 -2.30 -6.02
C ARG A 85 -9.06 -2.32 -4.69
N ILE A 86 -8.41 -3.44 -4.37
CA ILE A 86 -7.60 -3.60 -3.15
C ILE A 86 -6.52 -2.52 -3.08
N ARG A 87 -5.79 -2.29 -4.18
CA ARG A 87 -4.76 -1.26 -4.20
C ARG A 87 -5.34 0.14 -3.92
N LYS A 88 -6.44 0.49 -4.58
CA LYS A 88 -7.11 1.79 -4.35
C LYS A 88 -7.61 1.94 -2.91
N GLU A 89 -8.21 0.90 -2.34
CA GLU A 89 -8.70 0.92 -0.96
C GLU A 89 -7.55 1.04 0.04
N ALA A 90 -6.41 0.39 -0.22
CA ALA A 90 -5.22 0.52 0.62
C ALA A 90 -4.63 1.93 0.54
N ASP A 91 -4.59 2.52 -0.66
CA ASP A 91 -4.13 3.91 -0.84
C ASP A 91 -5.02 4.91 -0.09
N LEU A 92 -6.34 4.73 -0.12
CA LEU A 92 -7.28 5.57 0.62
C LEU A 92 -7.10 5.42 2.15
N LEU A 93 -6.91 4.19 2.63
CA LEU A 93 -6.68 3.93 4.05
C LEU A 93 -5.43 4.66 4.57
N LEU A 94 -4.37 4.69 3.77
CA LEU A 94 -3.09 5.27 4.13
C LEU A 94 -3.02 6.78 3.90
N SER A 95 -3.83 7.33 2.99
CA SER A 95 -3.91 8.79 2.79
C SER A 95 -4.59 9.53 3.94
N ASP A 96 -5.46 8.84 4.69
CA ASP A 96 -6.16 9.43 5.85
C ASP A 96 -5.22 9.73 7.05
N GLU A 97 -3.92 9.36 6.98
CA GLU A 97 -2.90 9.73 7.98
C GLU A 97 -2.30 11.13 7.77
N ASP A 98 -2.41 11.72 6.58
CA ASP A 98 -1.69 12.96 6.22
C ASP A 98 -2.37 14.25 6.76
N GLU A 99 -3.55 14.15 7.37
CA GLU A 99 -4.23 15.31 8.00
C GLU A 99 -3.77 15.61 9.44
N GLY A 100 -2.70 14.95 9.92
CA GLY A 100 -2.15 15.12 11.27
C GLY A 100 -0.66 15.48 11.35
N ALA A 101 -0.05 15.92 10.25
CA ALA A 101 1.31 16.45 10.22
C ALA A 101 1.30 17.98 10.12
N ASP A 102 0.80 18.64 11.16
CA ASP A 102 1.11 20.02 11.50
C ASP A 102 2.60 20.16 11.86
N GLY A 103 3.44 20.05 10.83
CA GLY A 103 4.76 20.64 10.83
C GLY A 103 4.61 22.10 10.43
N ASP A 104 4.76 23.00 11.39
CA ASP A 104 4.95 24.43 11.17
C ASP A 104 5.93 24.66 10.00
N GLU A 105 5.39 25.02 8.83
CA GLU A 105 6.17 25.69 7.81
C GLU A 105 6.47 27.10 8.35
N ASP A 106 7.54 27.19 9.14
CA ASP A 106 8.23 28.44 9.45
C ASP A 106 8.51 29.12 8.10
N SER A 107 7.69 30.11 7.79
CA SER A 107 7.79 30.93 6.60
C SER A 107 9.04 31.79 6.74
N GLY A 108 10.19 31.19 6.49
CA GLY A 108 11.49 31.82 6.38
C GLY A 108 11.48 32.77 5.18
N ASP A 109 11.16 34.02 5.52
CA ASP A 109 11.72 35.25 4.98
C ASP A 109 12.01 35.28 3.46
N LYS A 110 11.11 35.96 2.74
CA LYS A 110 11.36 36.41 1.36
C LYS A 110 12.35 37.57 1.41
N ASP A 111 13.64 37.25 1.58
CA ASP A 111 14.68 38.25 1.33
C ASP A 111 14.69 38.58 -0.17
N SER A 112 14.26 39.80 -0.43
CA SER A 112 14.04 40.36 -1.75
C SER A 112 15.39 40.81 -2.30
N GLY A 113 16.09 39.88 -2.97
CA GLY A 113 17.26 40.20 -3.77
C GLY A 113 16.88 40.88 -5.09
N ASP A 114 16.50 42.15 -5.01
CA ASP A 114 16.53 43.09 -6.11
C ASP A 114 17.99 43.44 -6.43
N GLU A 115 18.55 42.89 -7.51
CA GLU A 115 19.60 43.57 -8.29
C GLU A 115 19.46 43.21 -9.78
N LEU A 116 18.76 44.08 -10.49
CA LEU A 116 18.82 44.24 -11.94
C LEU A 116 20.26 44.59 -12.36
N SER A 117 20.89 43.76 -13.19
CA SER A 117 22.02 44.19 -14.01
C SER A 117 21.82 43.75 -15.46
N GLU A 118 21.49 44.75 -16.28
CA GLU A 118 21.52 44.70 -17.73
C GLU A 118 22.92 44.30 -18.21
N GLN A 119 23.03 43.24 -19.01
CA GLN A 119 24.18 43.12 -19.91
C GLN A 119 23.82 42.55 -21.27
N ASP A 120 23.97 43.46 -22.22
CA ASP A 120 23.88 43.41 -23.67
C ASP A 120 24.69 42.27 -24.31
N GLY A 121 24.19 41.70 -25.40
CA GLY A 121 24.83 40.59 -26.11
C GLY A 121 24.06 40.11 -27.32
N ARG A 122 23.84 41.01 -28.29
CA ARG A 122 23.29 40.73 -29.63
C ARG A 122 24.01 39.56 -30.31
N GLY A 123 23.24 38.57 -30.75
CA GLY A 123 23.65 37.60 -31.76
C GLY A 123 23.06 37.98 -33.12
N ASP A 124 23.93 38.28 -34.07
CA ASP A 124 23.71 38.12 -35.52
C ASP A 124 24.85 37.22 -36.04
#